data_AF-A0A7C7X1D0-F1
#
_entry.id   AF-A0A7C7X1D0-F1
#
_cell.length_a   1.000
_cell.length_b   1.000
_cell.length_c   1.000
_cell.angle_alpha   90.00
_cell.angle_beta   90.00
_cell.angle_gamma   90.00
#
_symmetry.space_group_name_H-M   'P 1'
#
loop_
_entity.id
_entity.type
_entity.pdbx_description
1 polymer ?
#
loop_
_entity_poly.entity_id
_entity_poly.type
_entity_poly.pdbx_seq_one_letter_code
_entity_poly.pdbx_strand_id
1 'polypeptide(L)'
;MPLSFRIRSAEQVDTDTIVDFQIAMAAETEDLHLDRATVQQGVNAVLEDASKGQYWVVRAVVDGADQIIGGLLITFEWSDWRNAQMVWIQSVYVVPVCRRQGVFRGLLRHIQDLVASRGDWCGVRLYVDNGNEKAQAVYNNLGMNGDHYRVFEWFASGE
;
A
#
# COMPACT_ATOMS: atom_id res chain seq x y z
N MET A 1 -13.33 13.32 18.54
CA MET A 1 -12.14 12.52 18.90
C MET A 1 -11.52 11.99 17.62
N PRO A 2 -10.19 11.85 17.51
CA PRO A 2 -9.59 11.20 16.35
C PRO A 2 -10.10 9.76 16.24
N LEU A 3 -10.33 9.29 15.03
CA LEU A 3 -10.73 7.90 14.76
C LEU A 3 -9.66 6.95 15.29
N SER A 4 -10.06 6.04 16.18
CA SER A 4 -9.20 4.96 16.65
C SER A 4 -9.26 3.82 15.65
N PHE A 5 -8.09 3.36 15.20
CA PHE A 5 -7.98 2.26 14.25
C PHE A 5 -6.85 1.30 14.63
N ARG A 6 -6.96 0.06 14.14
CA ARG A 6 -5.96 -1.00 14.30
C ARG A 6 -5.47 -1.45 12.93
N ILE A 7 -4.17 -1.70 12.82
CA ILE A 7 -3.54 -2.28 11.62
C ILE A 7 -3.23 -3.76 11.89
N ARG A 8 -3.46 -4.62 10.90
CA ARG A 8 -3.07 -6.04 10.93
C ARG A 8 -2.75 -6.55 9.52
N SER A 9 -2.05 -7.67 9.43
CA SER A 9 -1.94 -8.42 8.17
C SER A 9 -3.34 -8.78 7.68
N ALA A 10 -3.51 -8.73 6.36
CA ALA A 10 -4.71 -9.24 5.71
C ALA A 10 -4.79 -10.77 5.79
N GLU A 11 -6.01 -11.28 5.74
CA GLU A 11 -6.35 -12.69 5.71
C GLU A 11 -7.30 -12.97 4.53
N GLN A 12 -7.51 -14.24 4.20
CA GLN A 12 -8.37 -14.65 3.07
C GLN A 12 -9.81 -14.12 3.15
N VAL A 13 -10.29 -13.82 4.36
CA VAL A 13 -11.63 -13.23 4.58
C VAL A 13 -11.71 -11.76 4.14
N ASP A 14 -10.58 -11.06 4.02
CA ASP A 14 -10.53 -9.65 3.65
C ASP A 14 -10.52 -9.42 2.14
N THR A 15 -10.41 -10.50 1.38
CA THR A 15 -10.18 -10.53 -0.06
C THR A 15 -11.13 -9.61 -0.84
N ASP A 16 -12.44 -9.75 -0.66
CA ASP A 16 -13.43 -8.95 -1.40
C ASP A 16 -13.25 -7.45 -1.14
N THR A 17 -12.97 -7.07 0.11
CA THR A 17 -12.74 -5.68 0.48
C THR A 17 -11.45 -5.13 -0.12
N ILE A 18 -10.38 -5.94 -0.16
CA ILE A 18 -9.12 -5.54 -0.78
C ILE A 18 -9.30 -5.36 -2.29
N VAL A 19 -10.06 -6.23 -2.95
CA VAL A 19 -10.40 -6.10 -4.38
C VAL A 19 -11.16 -4.80 -4.64
N ASP A 20 -12.16 -4.48 -3.81
CA ASP A 20 -12.90 -3.22 -3.91
C ASP A 20 -11.97 -2.02 -3.79
N PHE A 21 -11.00 -2.07 -2.86
CA PHE A 21 -10.02 -1.00 -2.69
C PHE A 21 -9.08 -0.84 -3.89
N GLN A 22 -8.58 -1.94 -4.48
CA GLN A 22 -7.72 -1.84 -5.66
C GLN A 22 -8.47 -1.22 -6.84
N ILE A 23 -9.72 -1.65 -7.08
CA ILE A 23 -10.57 -1.12 -8.14
C ILE A 23 -10.88 0.36 -7.91
N ALA A 24 -11.30 0.72 -6.69
CA ALA A 24 -11.61 2.11 -6.36
C ALA A 24 -10.38 3.02 -6.46
N MET A 25 -9.22 2.55 -6.00
CA MET A 25 -7.96 3.30 -6.09
C MET A 25 -7.58 3.56 -7.56
N ALA A 26 -7.60 2.53 -8.41
CA ALA A 26 -7.25 2.65 -9.82
C ALA A 26 -8.18 3.62 -10.56
N ALA A 27 -9.49 3.55 -10.31
CA ALA A 27 -10.45 4.49 -10.87
C ALA A 27 -10.26 5.92 -10.37
N GLU A 28 -10.00 6.11 -9.07
CA GLU A 28 -9.87 7.45 -8.46
C GLU A 28 -8.55 8.17 -8.82
N THR A 29 -7.47 7.42 -9.07
CA THR A 29 -6.12 7.98 -9.22
C THR A 29 -5.60 7.95 -10.65
N GLU A 30 -6.02 6.97 -11.44
CA GLU A 30 -5.51 6.73 -12.80
C GLU A 30 -6.63 6.64 -13.85
N ASP A 31 -7.90 6.82 -13.46
CA ASP A 31 -9.10 6.65 -14.34
C ASP A 31 -9.17 5.26 -15.00
N LEU A 32 -8.57 4.25 -14.35
CA LEU A 32 -8.51 2.88 -14.84
C LEU A 32 -9.71 2.06 -14.37
N HIS A 33 -10.32 1.35 -15.31
CA HIS A 33 -11.46 0.47 -15.07
C HIS A 33 -10.99 -0.99 -15.08
N LEU A 34 -10.56 -1.47 -13.91
CA LEU A 34 -10.01 -2.82 -13.76
C LEU A 34 -11.09 -3.90 -13.80
N ASP A 35 -10.80 -5.03 -14.45
CA ASP A 35 -11.63 -6.24 -14.39
C ASP A 35 -11.57 -6.89 -13.00
N ARG A 36 -12.72 -7.00 -12.33
CA ARG A 36 -12.79 -7.53 -10.96
C ARG A 36 -12.24 -8.94 -10.85
N ALA A 37 -12.54 -9.82 -11.80
CA ALA A 37 -12.12 -11.23 -11.72
C ALA A 37 -10.60 -11.36 -11.81
N THR A 38 -9.95 -10.52 -12.60
CA THR A 38 -8.50 -10.44 -12.72
C THR A 38 -7.86 -9.89 -11.45
N VAL A 39 -8.38 -8.77 -10.92
CA VAL A 39 -7.90 -8.19 -9.65
C VAL A 39 -8.05 -9.20 -8.50
N GLN A 40 -9.18 -9.90 -8.45
CA GLN A 40 -9.45 -10.94 -7.47
C GLN A 40 -8.41 -12.08 -7.50
N GLN A 41 -8.03 -12.55 -8.70
CA GLN A 41 -6.97 -13.55 -8.83
C GLN A 41 -5.62 -13.01 -8.34
N GLY A 42 -5.29 -11.75 -8.68
CA GLY A 42 -4.06 -11.09 -8.22
C GLY A 42 -3.99 -10.94 -6.70
N VAL A 43 -5.09 -10.50 -6.07
CA VAL A 43 -5.19 -10.37 -4.61
C VAL A 43 -5.01 -11.74 -3.94
N ASN A 44 -5.71 -12.77 -4.41
CA ASN A 44 -5.57 -14.13 -3.86
C ASN A 44 -4.13 -14.65 -4.00
N ALA A 45 -3.50 -14.44 -5.14
CA ALA A 45 -2.13 -14.89 -5.37
C ALA A 45 -1.14 -14.29 -4.35
N VAL A 46 -1.33 -13.05 -3.93
CA VAL A 46 -0.52 -12.41 -2.87
C VAL A 46 -0.84 -12.98 -1.50
N LEU A 47 -2.13 -13.19 -1.18
CA LEU A 47 -2.55 -13.73 0.12
C LEU A 47 -2.09 -15.18 0.32
N GLU A 48 -1.98 -15.95 -0.76
CA GLU A 48 -1.55 -17.35 -0.77
C GLU A 48 -0.02 -17.53 -0.84
N ASP A 49 0.70 -16.54 -1.38
CA ASP A 49 2.16 -16.61 -1.58
C ASP A 49 2.85 -15.32 -1.12
N ALA A 50 3.45 -15.38 0.07
CA ALA A 50 4.16 -14.26 0.68
C ALA A 50 5.38 -13.78 -0.13
N SER A 51 5.88 -14.56 -1.10
CA SER A 51 6.93 -14.08 -2.01
C SER A 51 6.43 -13.04 -3.00
N LYS A 52 5.12 -13.01 -3.28
CA LYS A 52 4.48 -12.02 -4.15
C LYS A 52 4.15 -10.70 -3.43
N GLY A 53 4.15 -10.68 -2.11
CA GLY A 53 3.91 -9.49 -1.31
C GLY A 53 3.14 -9.78 -0.03
N GLN A 54 2.73 -8.71 0.66
CA GLN A 54 1.90 -8.79 1.86
C GLN A 54 0.89 -7.65 1.89
N TYR A 55 -0.37 -7.97 2.13
CA TYR A 55 -1.41 -6.98 2.37
C TYR A 55 -1.53 -6.67 3.86
N TRP A 56 -1.74 -5.40 4.17
CA TRP A 56 -2.07 -4.88 5.49
C TRP A 56 -3.39 -4.15 5.42
N VAL A 57 -4.28 -4.38 6.39
CA VAL A 57 -5.60 -3.75 6.46
C VAL A 57 -5.75 -2.93 7.73
N VAL A 58 -6.56 -1.87 7.63
CA VAL A 58 -6.91 -0.99 8.75
C VAL A 58 -8.35 -1.24 9.15
N ARG A 59 -8.59 -1.61 10.41
CA ARG A 59 -9.93 -1.72 10.98
C ARG A 59 -10.26 -0.57 11.91
N ALA A 60 -11.48 -0.07 11.83
CA ALA A 60 -12.00 0.94 12.73
C ALA A 60 -13.50 0.78 12.90
N VAL A 61 -14.03 1.32 14.01
CA VAL A 61 -15.47 1.46 14.20
C VAL A 61 -15.91 2.75 13.53
N VAL A 62 -16.72 2.64 12.47
CA VAL A 62 -17.32 3.75 11.75
C VAL A 62 -18.83 3.56 11.76
N ASP A 63 -19.57 4.58 12.18
CA ASP A 63 -21.02 4.55 12.34
C ASP A 63 -21.53 3.36 13.19
N GLY A 64 -20.77 2.99 14.22
CA GLY A 64 -21.11 1.91 15.15
C GLY A 64 -20.75 0.50 14.66
N ALA A 65 -20.19 0.35 13.47
CA ALA A 65 -19.79 -0.94 12.90
C ALA A 65 -18.27 -1.05 12.73
N ASP A 66 -17.71 -2.18 13.15
CA ASP A 66 -16.29 -2.52 12.98
C ASP A 66 -16.02 -3.02 11.55
N GLN A 67 -15.29 -2.24 10.77
CA GLN A 67 -15.09 -2.48 9.34
C GLN A 67 -13.65 -2.16 8.92
N ILE A 68 -13.25 -2.70 7.77
CA ILE A 68 -11.97 -2.35 7.14
C ILE A 68 -12.14 -1.02 6.42
N ILE A 69 -11.29 -0.05 6.73
CA ILE A 69 -11.37 1.33 6.24
C ILE A 69 -10.19 1.73 5.34
N GLY A 70 -9.25 0.81 5.12
CA GLY A 70 -8.10 1.03 4.27
C GLY A 70 -7.22 -0.21 4.15
N GLY A 71 -6.39 -0.22 3.13
CA GLY A 71 -5.50 -1.32 2.80
C GLY A 71 -4.20 -0.83 2.19
N LEU A 72 -3.14 -1.62 2.32
CA LEU A 72 -1.82 -1.35 1.77
C LEU A 72 -1.20 -2.67 1.28
N LEU A 73 -0.67 -2.68 0.05
CA LEU A 73 0.16 -3.77 -0.47
C LEU A 73 1.63 -3.39 -0.35
N ILE A 74 2.42 -4.28 0.25
CA ILE A 74 3.88 -4.27 0.10
C ILE A 74 4.38 -5.41 -0.77
N THR A 75 5.50 -5.19 -1.46
CA THR A 75 6.30 -6.20 -2.15
C THR A 75 7.77 -6.05 -1.76
N PHE A 76 8.62 -6.97 -2.22
CA PHE A 76 10.00 -7.06 -1.77
C PHE A 76 10.97 -7.01 -2.96
N GLU A 77 12.01 -6.20 -2.82
CA GLU A 77 13.20 -6.19 -3.68
C GLU A 77 14.38 -6.67 -2.85
N TRP A 78 15.03 -7.76 -3.25
CA TRP A 78 16.24 -8.22 -2.58
C TRP A 78 17.43 -7.31 -2.90
N SER A 79 18.06 -6.76 -1.86
CA SER A 79 19.32 -6.03 -1.98
C SER A 79 20.48 -6.94 -1.57
N ASP A 80 21.22 -7.44 -2.55
CA ASP A 80 22.48 -8.17 -2.36
C ASP A 80 23.53 -7.33 -1.62
N TRP A 81 23.58 -6.01 -1.87
CA TRP A 81 24.50 -5.09 -1.19
C TRP A 81 24.23 -4.95 0.32
N ARG A 82 22.98 -5.17 0.74
CA ARG A 82 22.56 -5.04 2.14
C ARG A 82 22.24 -6.39 2.78
N ASN A 83 22.24 -7.47 2.00
CA ASN A 83 21.76 -8.79 2.40
C ASN A 83 20.39 -8.71 3.10
N ALA A 84 19.48 -7.91 2.54
CA ALA A 84 18.20 -7.56 3.15
C ALA A 84 17.16 -7.17 2.09
N GLN A 85 15.89 -7.22 2.47
CA GLN A 85 14.75 -6.82 1.64
C GLN A 85 14.57 -5.30 1.68
N MET A 86 14.46 -4.68 0.52
CA MET A 86 13.88 -3.35 0.34
C MET A 86 12.37 -3.51 0.17
N VAL A 87 11.58 -2.86 1.02
CA VAL A 87 10.12 -2.95 0.99
C VAL A 87 9.56 -1.92 0.01
N TRP A 88 8.68 -2.33 -0.88
CA TRP A 88 7.99 -1.46 -1.84
C TRP A 88 6.52 -1.36 -1.50
N ILE A 89 6.01 -0.16 -1.26
CA ILE A 89 4.56 0.08 -1.19
C ILE A 89 4.04 0.18 -2.61
N GLN A 90 3.22 -0.79 -3.01
CA GLN A 90 2.65 -0.88 -4.36
C GLN A 90 1.31 -0.17 -4.47
N SER A 91 0.48 -0.29 -3.43
CA SER A 91 -0.82 0.34 -3.39
C SER A 91 -1.20 0.73 -1.98
N VAL A 92 -1.95 1.82 -1.87
CA VAL A 92 -2.52 2.26 -0.60
C VAL A 92 -3.86 2.93 -0.84
N TYR A 93 -4.87 2.47 -0.11
CA TYR A 93 -6.21 3.02 -0.19
C TYR A 93 -6.78 3.27 1.19
N VAL A 94 -7.48 4.39 1.33
CA VAL A 94 -8.28 4.72 2.51
C VAL A 94 -9.65 5.12 2.02
N VAL A 95 -10.70 4.52 2.58
CA VAL A 95 -12.09 4.82 2.26
C VAL A 95 -12.33 6.34 2.38
N PRO A 96 -12.96 7.00 1.39
CA PRO A 96 -13.01 8.47 1.31
C PRO A 96 -13.47 9.18 2.58
N VAL A 97 -14.50 8.66 3.25
CA VAL A 97 -15.03 9.25 4.50
C VAL A 97 -14.07 9.13 5.69
N CYS A 98 -13.11 8.20 5.64
CA CYS A 98 -12.08 7.98 6.64
C CYS A 98 -10.75 8.73 6.34
N ARG A 99 -10.67 9.47 5.23
CA ARG A 99 -9.47 10.22 4.85
C ARG A 99 -9.26 11.44 5.76
N ARG A 100 -8.02 11.94 5.80
CA ARG A 100 -7.57 13.04 6.68
C ARG A 100 -7.70 12.75 8.19
N GLN A 101 -7.90 11.48 8.57
CA GLN A 101 -7.97 11.04 9.96
C GLN A 101 -6.69 10.34 10.43
N GLY A 102 -5.58 10.48 9.68
CA GLY A 102 -4.29 9.89 10.01
C GLY A 102 -4.10 8.41 9.60
N VAL A 103 -5.10 7.79 8.97
CA VAL A 103 -5.07 6.36 8.57
C VAL A 103 -3.86 6.03 7.68
N PHE A 104 -3.66 6.78 6.59
CA PHE A 104 -2.51 6.60 5.70
C PHE A 104 -1.16 6.73 6.44
N ARG A 105 -1.03 7.76 7.28
CA ARG A 105 0.16 7.98 8.10
C ARG A 105 0.39 6.82 9.07
N GLY A 106 -0.68 6.27 9.64
CA GLY A 106 -0.63 5.08 10.49
C GLY A 106 -0.11 3.86 9.73
N LEU A 107 -0.61 3.62 8.53
CA LEU A 107 -0.14 2.53 7.64
C LEU A 107 1.35 2.68 7.31
N LEU A 108 1.79 3.85 6.82
CA LEU A 108 3.19 4.06 6.48
C LEU A 108 4.11 3.89 7.70
N ARG A 109 3.74 4.48 8.85
CA ARG A 109 4.50 4.34 10.08
C ARG A 109 4.59 2.89 10.53
N HIS A 110 3.50 2.13 10.41
CA HIS A 110 3.50 0.71 10.74
C HIS A 110 4.54 -0.07 9.91
N ILE A 111 4.63 0.20 8.60
CA ILE A 111 5.65 -0.42 7.74
C ILE A 111 7.06 0.06 8.12
N GLN A 112 7.26 1.35 8.42
CA GLN A 112 8.55 1.86 8.88
C GLN A 112 9.00 1.22 10.20
N ASP A 113 8.09 1.03 11.15
CA ASP A 113 8.35 0.37 12.44
C ASP A 113 8.69 -1.12 12.22
N LEU A 114 8.05 -1.80 11.27
CA LEU A 114 8.43 -3.16 10.85
C LEU A 114 9.85 -3.18 10.27
N VAL A 115 10.18 -2.27 9.35
CA VAL A 115 11.55 -2.17 8.82
C VAL A 115 12.57 -1.92 9.92
N ALA A 116 12.28 -1.03 10.87
CA ALA A 116 13.21 -0.69 11.95
C ALA A 116 13.40 -1.81 12.99
N SER A 117 12.37 -2.65 13.19
CA SER A 117 12.40 -3.76 14.16
C SER A 117 12.93 -5.06 13.58
N ARG A 118 12.95 -5.19 12.25
CA ARG A 118 13.38 -6.38 11.53
C ARG A 118 14.83 -6.27 11.09
N GLY A 119 15.62 -7.32 11.32
CA GLY A 119 17.01 -7.37 10.86
C GLY A 119 17.15 -7.70 9.36
N ASP A 120 16.08 -8.19 8.72
CA ASP A 120 16.08 -8.64 7.33
C ASP A 120 15.48 -7.62 6.34
N TRP A 121 14.99 -6.47 6.83
CA TRP A 121 14.44 -5.39 6.00
C TRP A 121 15.31 -4.14 6.14
N CYS A 122 15.57 -3.43 5.04
CA CYS A 122 16.55 -2.34 5.02
C CYS A 122 16.00 -0.97 4.59
N GLY A 123 14.74 -0.87 4.18
CA GLY A 123 14.14 0.40 3.80
C GLY A 123 12.74 0.26 3.23
N VAL A 124 12.13 1.42 2.95
CA VAL A 124 10.83 1.53 2.28
C VAL A 124 11.00 2.42 1.04
N ARG A 125 10.45 1.97 -0.08
CA ARG A 125 10.31 2.72 -1.33
C ARG A 125 8.85 2.72 -1.77
N LEU A 126 8.52 3.69 -2.61
CA LEU A 126 7.26 3.79 -3.33
C LEU A 126 7.49 4.57 -4.61
N TYR A 127 6.57 4.43 -5.56
CA TYR A 127 6.47 5.29 -6.72
C TYR A 127 5.33 6.29 -6.51
N VAL A 128 5.48 7.48 -7.07
CA VAL A 128 4.47 8.51 -7.07
C VAL A 128 4.54 9.24 -8.40
N ASP A 129 3.38 9.55 -8.96
CA ASP A 129 3.29 10.37 -10.17
C ASP A 129 4.01 11.71 -9.96
N ASN A 130 4.85 12.10 -10.93
CA ASN A 130 5.60 13.36 -10.91
C ASN A 130 4.69 14.60 -10.82
N GLY A 131 3.47 14.54 -11.33
CA GLY A 131 2.45 15.58 -11.23
C GLY A 131 1.65 15.55 -9.93
N ASN A 132 1.77 14.50 -9.10
CA ASN A 132 1.03 14.40 -7.84
C ASN A 132 1.76 15.10 -6.68
N GLU A 133 1.85 16.43 -6.76
CA GLU A 133 2.53 17.28 -5.76
C GLU A 133 1.97 17.07 -4.35
N LYS A 134 0.67 16.79 -4.22
CA LYS A 134 0.02 16.53 -2.93
C LYS A 134 0.56 15.26 -2.29
N ALA A 135 0.66 14.17 -3.04
CA ALA A 135 1.23 12.92 -2.52
C ALA A 135 2.72 13.09 -2.18
N GLN A 136 3.49 13.75 -3.05
CA GLN A 136 4.90 14.05 -2.81
C GLN A 136 5.09 14.85 -1.51
N ALA A 137 4.28 15.89 -1.27
CA ALA A 137 4.34 16.66 -0.02
C ALA A 137 4.00 15.81 1.21
N VAL A 138 3.06 14.87 1.10
CA VAL A 138 2.75 13.91 2.18
C VAL A 138 3.94 13.01 2.47
N TYR A 139 4.58 12.43 1.44
CA TYR A 139 5.74 11.56 1.61
C TYR A 139 6.95 12.31 2.20
N ASN A 140 7.20 13.54 1.74
CA ASN A 140 8.25 14.41 2.28
C ASN A 140 8.05 14.68 3.78
N ASN A 141 6.82 15.02 4.18
CA ASN A 141 6.47 15.24 5.59
C ASN A 141 6.59 13.97 6.46
N LEU A 142 6.69 12.79 5.83
CA LEU A 142 6.86 11.50 6.48
C LEU A 142 8.29 10.96 6.38
N GLY A 143 9.24 11.82 5.99
CA GLY A 143 10.67 11.52 5.99
C GLY A 143 11.17 10.75 4.77
N MET A 144 10.37 10.68 3.70
CA MET A 144 10.79 10.14 2.41
C MET A 144 11.26 11.29 1.49
N ASN A 145 12.09 10.99 0.49
CA ASN A 145 12.44 11.94 -0.57
C ASN A 145 12.52 11.23 -1.93
N GLY A 146 12.45 11.99 -3.02
CA GLY A 146 12.50 11.50 -4.39
C GLY A 146 13.85 11.71 -5.09
N ASP A 147 14.90 12.10 -4.36
CA ASP A 147 16.09 12.71 -4.97
C ASP A 147 17.09 11.68 -5.53
N HIS A 148 16.95 10.40 -5.18
CA HIS A 148 17.99 9.39 -5.42
C HIS A 148 17.84 8.62 -6.73
N TYR A 149 16.62 8.33 -7.20
CA TYR A 149 16.40 7.42 -8.33
C TYR A 149 15.33 7.95 -9.27
N ARG A 150 15.57 7.81 -10.58
CA ARG A 150 14.56 7.96 -11.63
C ARG A 150 14.16 6.58 -12.13
N VAL A 151 12.87 6.35 -12.30
CA VAL A 151 12.35 5.11 -12.88
C VAL A 151 12.48 5.19 -14.40
N PHE A 152 12.96 4.11 -15.00
CA PHE A 152 12.97 3.91 -16.44
C PHE A 152 12.17 2.63 -16.69
N GLU A 153 11.26 2.68 -17.67
CA GLU A 153 10.38 1.58 -17.99
C GLU A 153 10.46 1.24 -19.47
N TRP A 154 10.30 -0.05 -19.77
CA TRP A 154 10.15 -0.56 -21.13
C TRP A 154 9.08 -1.65 -21.10
N PHE A 155 8.02 -1.43 -21.86
CA PHE A 155 6.93 -2.39 -22.03
C PHE A 155 7.16 -3.21 -23.30
N ALA A 156 7.06 -4.54 -23.19
CA ALA A 156 7.30 -5.46 -24.30
C ALA A 156 6.19 -5.40 -25.38
N SER A 157 4.95 -5.10 -24.96
CA SER A 157 3.84 -4.67 -25.81
C SER A 157 3.60 -3.19 -25.45
N GLY A 158 3.49 -2.31 -26.44
CA GLY A 158 3.50 -0.84 -26.23
C GLY A 158 2.28 -0.25 -25.52
N GLU A 159 2.02 -0.68 -24.29
CA GLU A 159 1.20 -0.01 -23.27
C GLU A 159 1.95 -0.07 -21.94
#